data_AF-A0A2Z6USP4-F1
#
_entry.id   AF-A0A2Z6USP4-F1
#
_cell.length_a   1.000
_cell.length_b   1.000
_cell.length_c   1.000
_cell.angle_alpha   90.00
_cell.angle_beta   90.00
_cell.angle_gamma   90.00
#
_symmetry.space_group_name_H-M   'P 1'
#
loop_
_entity.id
_entity.type
_entity.pdbx_description
1 polymer ?
#
loop_
_entity_poly.entity_id
_entity_poly.type
_entity_poly.pdbx_seq_one_letter_code
_entity_poly.pdbx_strand_id
1 'polypeptide(L)' 'MISDRQPFKYMLSLIEKLKQVKDFRKDKGKRHPLWIVLVVIILGTMLGYSGYRKLGEFAKNNLP' A
#
# COMPACT_ATOMS: atom_id res chain seq x y z
N MET A 1 3.49 -2.30 -31.43
CA MET A 1 4.03 -1.14 -30.68
C MET A 1 3.85 -1.45 -29.20
N ILE A 2 4.80 -2.19 -28.65
CA ILE A 2 4.74 -2.68 -27.27
C ILE A 2 5.29 -1.56 -26.40
N SER A 3 4.38 -0.80 -25.77
CA SER A 3 4.70 0.14 -24.69
C SER A 3 5.02 -0.65 -23.41
N ASP A 4 5.89 -1.64 -23.53
CA ASP A 4 6.55 -2.22 -22.38
C ASP A 4 7.49 -1.16 -21.83
N ARG A 5 7.51 -1.10 -20.50
CA ARG A 5 8.39 -0.28 -19.65
C ARG A 5 7.92 1.14 -19.44
N GLN A 6 6.98 1.31 -18.50
CA GLN A 6 7.29 2.02 -17.25
C GLN A 6 6.31 1.57 -16.13
N PRO A 7 6.30 0.30 -15.68
CA PRO A 7 5.52 -0.10 -14.50
C PRO A 7 5.86 0.78 -13.27
N PHE A 8 7.12 1.20 -13.18
CA PHE A 8 7.59 2.19 -12.21
C PHE A 8 6.87 3.54 -12.29
N LYS A 9 6.54 4.05 -13.48
CA LYS A 9 5.79 5.31 -13.63
C LYS A 9 4.39 5.22 -13.03
N TYR A 10 3.69 4.11 -13.28
CA TYR A 10 2.36 3.90 -12.70
C TYR A 10 2.42 3.68 -11.19
N MET A 11 3.41 2.94 -10.69
CA MET A 11 3.62 2.76 -9.25
C MET A 11 3.91 4.09 -8.54
N LEU A 12 4.78 4.93 -9.10
CA LEU A 12 5.08 6.25 -8.56
C LEU A 12 3.82 7.14 -8.56
N SER A 13 3.05 7.13 -9.65
CA SER A 13 1.79 7.87 -9.74
C SER A 13 0.78 7.40 -8.69
N LEU A 14 0.66 6.09 -8.45
CA LEU A 14 -0.21 5.56 -7.40
C LEU A 14 0.22 6.04 -6.02
N ILE A 15 1.52 5.96 -5.70
CA ILE A 15 2.05 6.43 -4.40
C ILE A 15 1.79 7.93 -4.22
N GLU A 16 1.98 8.73 -5.26
CA GLU A 16 1.66 10.18 -5.22
C GLU A 16 0.19 10.44 -4.91
N LYS A 17 -0.72 9.69 -5.53
CA LYS A 17 -2.16 9.78 -5.25
C LYS A 17 -2.48 9.36 -3.82
N LEU A 18 -1.86 8.28 -3.31
CA LEU A 18 -2.06 7.82 -1.94
C LEU A 18 -1.54 8.82 -0.90
N LYS A 19 -0.45 9.55 -1.20
CA LYS A 19 0.06 10.63 -0.34
C LYS A 19 -0.89 11.82 -0.22
N GLN A 20 -1.79 12.03 -1.21
CA GLN A 20 -2.80 13.09 -1.16
C GLN A 20 -4.01 12.73 -0.28
N VAL A 21 -4.14 11.46 0.13
CA VAL A 21 -5.24 11.01 0.99
C VAL A 21 -5.06 11.58 2.39
N LYS A 22 -6.05 12.34 2.85
CA LYS A 22 -6.09 12.91 4.20
C LYS A 22 -6.09 11.81 5.26
N ASP A 23 -5.19 11.91 6.24
CA ASP A 23 -5.13 11.00 7.38
C ASP A 23 -6.06 11.45 8.51
N PHE A 24 -7.16 10.72 8.69
CA PHE A 24 -8.16 10.98 9.74
C PHE A 24 -7.86 10.26 11.06
N ARG A 25 -6.76 9.50 11.15
CA ARG A 25 -6.42 8.79 12.39
C ARG A 25 -6.02 9.80 13.47
N LYS A 26 -6.33 9.47 14.72
CA LYS A 26 -5.79 10.18 15.89
C LYS A 26 -4.30 9.89 16.03
N ASP A 27 -3.54 10.78 16.68
CA ASP A 27 -2.08 10.63 16.77
C ASP A 27 -1.63 9.32 17.42
N LYS A 28 -2.38 8.82 18.41
CA LYS A 28 -2.14 7.49 19.02
C LYS A 28 -2.26 6.32 18.04
N GLY A 29 -2.90 6.51 16.88
CA GLY A 29 -3.06 5.52 15.81
C GLY A 29 -2.09 5.69 14.64
N LYS A 30 -1.21 6.69 14.67
CA LYS A 30 -0.26 7.01 13.59
C LYS A 30 1.12 6.38 13.86
N ARG A 31 1.21 5.06 13.78
CA ARG A 31 2.52 4.35 13.85
C ARG A 31 3.31 4.45 12.54
N HIS A 32 2.59 4.43 11.41
CA HIS A 32 3.13 4.58 10.07
C HIS A 32 2.28 5.58 9.27
N PRO A 33 2.87 6.32 8.31
CA PRO A 33 2.11 7.17 7.39
C PRO A 33 0.96 6.43 6.71
N LEU A 34 -0.19 7.09 6.53
CA LEU A 34 -1.40 6.45 6.00
C LEU A 34 -1.15 5.82 4.62
N TRP A 35 -0.45 6.53 3.73
CA TRP A 35 -0.18 6.06 2.38
C TRP A 35 0.57 4.71 2.37
N ILE A 36 1.47 4.46 3.33
CA ILE A 36 2.17 3.16 3.44
C ILE A 36 1.18 2.06 3.80
N VAL A 37 0.30 2.31 4.77
CA VAL A 37 -0.73 1.36 5.18
C VAL A 37 -1.64 1.02 3.99
N LEU A 38 -2.02 2.03 3.19
CA LEU A 38 -2.83 1.83 2.00
C LEU A 38 -2.10 1.00 0.93
N VAL A 39 -0.80 1.25 0.69
CA VAL A 39 0.01 0.44 -0.23
C VAL A 39 0.03 -1.03 0.21
N VAL A 40 0.27 -1.31 1.49
CA VAL A 40 0.31 -2.68 2.03
C VAL A 40 -1.05 -3.37 1.86
N ILE A 41 -2.15 -2.66 2.13
CA ILE A 41 -3.50 -3.20 1.93
C ILE A 41 -3.74 -3.53 0.46
N ILE A 42 -3.43 -2.62 -0.46
CA ILE A 42 -3.62 -2.82 -1.91
C ILE A 42 -2.79 -4.01 -2.40
N LEU A 43 -1.50 -4.09 -2.03
CA LEU A 43 -0.65 -5.20 -2.44
C LEU A 43 -1.14 -6.53 -1.87
N GLY A 44 -1.47 -6.56 -0.58
CA GLY A 44 -1.99 -7.76 0.07
C GLY A 44 -3.31 -8.22 -0.55
N THR A 45 -4.25 -7.31 -0.84
CA THR A 45 -5.53 -7.68 -1.46
C THR A 45 -5.35 -8.15 -2.91
N MET A 46 -4.47 -7.52 -3.69
CA MET A 46 -4.14 -7.97 -5.05
C MET A 46 -3.50 -9.36 -5.07
N LEU A 47 -2.78 -9.73 -4.00
CA LEU A 47 -2.18 -11.06 -3.82
C LEU A 47 -3.10 -12.07 -3.12
N GLY A 48 -4.37 -11.72 -2.87
CA GLY A 48 -5.37 -12.63 -2.29
C GLY A 48 -5.37 -12.73 -0.76
N TYR A 49 -4.62 -11.87 -0.06
CA TYR A 49 -4.67 -11.77 1.41
C TYR A 49 -5.87 -10.95 1.85
N SER A 50 -7.05 -11.58 1.89
CA SER A 50 -8.29 -10.94 2.33
C SER A 50 -8.43 -10.92 3.86
N GLY A 51 -8.69 -9.73 4.42
CA GLY A 51 -8.94 -9.53 5.84
C GLY A 51 -7.69 -9.24 6.67
N TYR A 52 -7.88 -8.64 7.85
CA TYR A 52 -6.78 -8.10 8.67
C TYR A 52 -5.73 -9.14 9.09
N ARG A 53 -6.13 -10.38 9.39
CA ARG A 53 -5.20 -11.43 9.80
C ARG A 53 -4.26 -11.85 8.67
N LYS A 54 -4.81 -12.08 7.48
CA LYS A 54 -4.03 -12.42 6.29
C LYS A 54 -3.15 -11.26 5.85
N LEU A 55 -3.65 -10.02 5.91
CA LEU A 55 -2.82 -8.84 5.66
C LEU A 55 -1.68 -8.68 6.67
N GLY A 56 -1.93 -9.00 7.94
CA GLY A 56 -0.90 -9.03 8.96
C GLY A 56 0.17 -10.10 8.71
N GLU A 57 -0.23 -11.27 8.20
CA GLU A 57 0.68 -12.33 7.77
C GLU A 57 1.49 -11.92 6.54
N PHE A 58 0.84 -11.33 5.54
CA PHE A 58 1.52 -10.75 4.37
C PHE A 58 2.61 -9.75 4.79
N ALA A 59 2.26 -8.81 5.67
CA ALA A 59 3.19 -7.79 6.16
C ALA A 59 4.38 -8.42 6.88
N LYS A 60 4.16 -9.43 7.74
CA LYS A 60 5.24 -10.13 8.45
C LYS A 60 6.17 -10.90 7.52
N ASN A 61 5.65 -11.45 6.43
CA ASN A 61 6.41 -12.34 5.55
C ASN A 61 7.13 -11.61 4.41
N ASN A 62 6.71 -10.38 4.06
CA ASN A 62 7.19 -9.68 2.86
C ASN A 62 7.74 -8.27 3.12
N LEU A 63 7.58 -7.74 4.33
CA LEU A 63 8.12 -6.43 4.71
C LEU A 63 9.27 -6.63 5.72
N PRO A 64 10.36 -5.85 5.60
CA PRO A 64 11.52 -5.92 6.49
C PRO A 64 11.21 -5.45 7.91
#